data_AF-A0A3E0WV86-F1
#
_entry.id   AF-A0A3E0WV86-F1
#
_cell.length_a   1.000
_cell.length_b   1.000
_cell.length_c   1.000
_cell.angle_alpha   90.00
_cell.angle_beta   90.00
_cell.angle_gamma   90.00
#
_symmetry.space_group_name_H-M   'P 1'
#
loop_
_entity.id
_entity.type
_entity.pdbx_description
1 polymer ?
#
loop_
_entity_poly.entity_id
_entity_poly.type
_entity_poly.pdbx_seq_one_letter_code
_entity_poly.pdbx_strand_id
1 'polypeptide(L)'
;MGEVWQNGTALYYILQVYEYTHPLFKEFILSSNFLLLIGAYGAIFAQITYPFLLFNRYTKYIAIFNIIAMHVGIAIVMGLFTFSATMISIQLLLLKDKEYAWAYAIIKNLSSKWKLRKGRKYEAEHVEQA
;
A
#
# COMPACT_ATOMS: atom_id res chain seq x y z
N MET A 1 26.05 -6.59 -6.76
CA MET A 1 24.74 -6.06 -6.33
C MET A 1 23.55 -6.83 -6.93
N GLY A 2 23.63 -7.35 -8.17
CA GLY A 2 22.52 -8.11 -8.77
C GLY A 2 22.34 -9.55 -8.27
N GLU A 3 23.42 -10.24 -7.86
CA GLU A 3 23.36 -11.65 -7.46
C GLU A 3 22.40 -11.93 -6.29
N VAL A 4 22.32 -11.03 -5.30
CA VAL A 4 21.37 -11.18 -4.18
C VAL A 4 19.91 -11.10 -4.62
N TRP A 5 19.62 -10.35 -5.69
CA TRP A 5 18.28 -10.28 -6.27
C TRP A 5 17.98 -11.51 -7.12
N GLN A 6 18.97 -12.00 -7.87
CA GLN A 6 18.85 -13.24 -8.66
C GLN A 6 18.71 -14.48 -7.77
N ASN A 7 19.35 -14.50 -6.61
CA ASN A 7 19.26 -15.59 -5.65
C ASN A 7 18.06 -15.46 -4.71
N GLY A 8 17.27 -14.38 -4.81
CA GLY A 8 16.10 -14.14 -3.94
C GLY A 8 16.44 -13.79 -2.49
N THR A 9 17.71 -13.55 -2.16
CA THR A 9 18.20 -13.27 -0.81
C THR A 9 18.29 -11.78 -0.49
N ALA A 10 18.00 -10.89 -1.46
CA ALA A 10 18.07 -9.44 -1.27
C ALA A 10 17.27 -8.96 -0.05
N LEU A 11 16.03 -9.46 0.11
CA LEU A 11 15.16 -9.08 1.21
C LEU A 11 15.71 -9.51 2.58
N TYR A 12 16.37 -10.67 2.64
CA TYR A 12 17.00 -11.18 3.86
C TYR A 12 18.06 -10.21 4.38
N TYR A 13 18.95 -9.75 3.50
CA TYR A 13 19.99 -8.79 3.88
C TYR A 13 19.44 -7.44 4.29
N ILE A 14 18.40 -6.95 3.61
CA ILE A 14 17.78 -5.65 3.97
C ILE A 14 17.15 -5.71 5.36
N LEU A 15 16.44 -6.80 5.68
CA LEU A 15 15.79 -6.99 6.98
C LEU A 15 16.77 -7.22 8.16
N GLN A 16 18.05 -7.44 7.87
CA GLN A 16 19.08 -7.48 8.91
C GLN A 16 19.54 -6.09 9.36
N VAL A 17 19.23 -5.04 8.59
CA VAL A 17 19.59 -3.67 8.97
C VAL A 17 18.65 -3.21 10.08
N TYR A 18 19.22 -3.10 11.28
CA TYR A 18 18.46 -2.78 12.50
C TYR A 18 17.74 -1.41 12.42
N GLU A 19 18.37 -0.44 11.77
CA GLU A 19 17.86 0.93 11.67
C GLU A 19 16.65 1.08 10.74
N TYR A 20 16.45 0.13 9.83
CA TYR A 20 15.40 0.16 8.80
C TYR A 20 14.59 -1.15 8.76
N THR A 21 14.20 -1.66 9.94
CA THR A 21 13.34 -2.84 10.03
C THR A 21 12.38 -2.74 11.21
N HIS A 22 11.09 -3.03 10.98
CA HIS A 22 10.11 -3.06 12.06
C HIS A 22 10.24 -4.38 12.88
N PRO A 23 10.47 -4.30 14.20
CA PRO A 23 10.80 -5.48 15.02
C PRO A 23 9.70 -6.54 15.02
N LEU A 24 8.42 -6.14 14.99
CA LEU A 24 7.29 -7.09 14.96
C LEU A 24 7.20 -7.92 13.68
N PHE A 25 7.54 -7.35 12.53
CA PHE A 25 7.40 -8.03 11.23
C PHE A 25 8.67 -8.78 10.84
N LYS A 26 9.82 -8.36 11.39
CA LYS A 26 11.13 -8.97 11.13
C LYS A 26 11.14 -10.46 11.39
N GLU A 27 10.82 -10.87 12.62
CA GLU A 27 10.89 -12.28 13.04
C GLU A 27 9.95 -13.16 12.22
N PHE A 28 8.74 -12.66 11.95
CA PHE A 28 7.75 -13.38 11.14
C PHE A 28 8.24 -13.61 9.70
N ILE A 29 8.78 -12.57 9.05
CA ILE A 29 9.21 -12.67 7.65
C ILE A 29 10.51 -13.48 7.54
N LEU A 30 11.46 -13.30 8.46
CA LEU A 30 12.71 -14.06 8.47
C LEU A 30 12.49 -15.55 8.81
N SER A 31 11.39 -15.91 9.48
CA SER A 31 11.06 -17.31 9.74
C SER A 31 10.70 -18.10 8.49
N SER A 32 10.33 -17.42 7.38
CA SER A 32 9.87 -18.06 6.15
C SER A 32 10.66 -17.60 4.93
N ASN A 33 11.53 -18.50 4.45
CA ASN A 33 12.26 -18.31 3.18
C ASN A 33 11.33 -18.08 1.99
N PHE A 34 10.11 -18.65 2.03
CA PHE A 34 9.12 -18.48 0.97
C PHE A 34 8.60 -17.03 0.90
N LEU A 35 8.37 -16.37 2.04
CA LEU A 35 7.96 -14.97 2.08
C LEU A 35 9.06 -14.05 1.55
N LEU A 36 10.31 -14.32 1.91
CA LEU A 36 11.48 -13.57 1.41
C LEU A 36 11.60 -13.70 -0.11
N LEU A 37 11.45 -14.92 -0.63
CA LEU A 37 11.51 -15.22 -2.05
C LEU A 37 10.41 -14.51 -2.85
N ILE A 38 9.16 -14.63 -2.39
CA ILE A 38 8.01 -13.96 -3.02
C ILE A 38 8.16 -12.44 -2.93
N GLY A 39 8.62 -11.90 -1.81
CA GLY A 39 8.84 -10.46 -1.67
C GLY A 39 9.90 -9.94 -2.65
N ALA A 40 11.03 -10.64 -2.76
CA ALA A 40 12.12 -10.26 -3.66
C ALA A 40 11.68 -10.31 -5.14
N TYR A 41 11.14 -11.45 -5.60
CA TYR A 41 10.69 -11.58 -6.98
C TYR A 41 9.43 -10.78 -7.29
N GLY A 42 8.53 -10.62 -6.31
CA GLY A 42 7.34 -9.80 -6.42
C GLY A 42 7.68 -8.34 -6.67
N ALA A 43 8.69 -7.80 -5.98
CA ALA A 43 9.16 -6.44 -6.21
C ALA A 43 9.74 -6.27 -7.63
N ILE A 44 10.55 -7.22 -8.10
CA ILE A 44 11.09 -7.22 -9.46
C ILE A 44 9.95 -7.29 -10.48
N PHE A 45 9.00 -8.19 -10.28
CA PHE A 45 7.85 -8.37 -11.16
C PHE A 45 6.99 -7.10 -11.24
N ALA A 46 6.72 -6.47 -10.09
CA ALA A 46 5.99 -5.21 -10.01
C ALA A 46 6.68 -4.12 -10.84
N GLN A 47 8.01 -3.98 -10.68
CA GLN A 47 8.79 -2.96 -11.40
C GLN A 47 8.86 -3.22 -12.91
N ILE A 48 9.05 -4.47 -13.33
CA ILE A 48 9.12 -4.83 -14.75
C ILE A 48 7.77 -4.62 -15.41
N THR A 49 6.68 -5.06 -14.77
CA THR A 49 5.33 -4.96 -15.37
C THR A 49 4.79 -3.54 -15.39
N TYR A 50 5.20 -2.70 -14.45
CA TYR A 50 4.71 -1.35 -14.29
C TYR A 50 4.71 -0.49 -15.57
N PRO A 51 5.84 -0.30 -16.31
CA PRO A 51 5.84 0.51 -17.52
C PRO A 51 4.87 -0.03 -18.58
N PHE A 52 4.79 -1.35 -18.76
CA PHE A 52 3.90 -1.97 -19.75
C PHE A 52 2.43 -1.77 -19.40
N LEU A 53 2.07 -1.93 -18.12
CA LEU A 53 0.69 -1.77 -17.66
C LEU A 53 0.24 -0.30 -17.68
N LEU A 54 1.17 0.65 -17.58
CA LEU A 54 0.87 2.09 -17.58
C LEU A 54 0.34 2.59 -18.94
N PHE A 55 0.77 1.98 -20.06
CA PHE A 55 0.36 2.42 -21.40
C PHE A 55 -1.13 2.20 -21.71
N ASN A 56 -1.77 1.23 -21.08
CA ASN A 56 -3.19 0.96 -21.32
C ASN A 56 -4.09 1.60 -20.25
N ARG A 57 -5.19 2.23 -20.72
CA ARG A 57 -6.07 3.08 -19.93
C ARG A 57 -6.74 2.39 -18.74
N TYR A 58 -6.90 1.07 -18.79
CA TYR A 58 -7.50 0.27 -17.72
C TYR A 58 -6.46 -0.35 -16.79
N THR A 59 -5.38 -0.90 -17.35
CA THR A 59 -4.31 -1.53 -16.58
C THR A 59 -3.47 -0.52 -15.81
N LYS A 60 -3.50 0.77 -16.18
CA LYS A 60 -2.89 1.88 -15.42
C LYS A 60 -3.27 1.81 -13.93
N TYR A 61 -4.55 1.58 -13.63
CA TYR A 61 -5.03 1.55 -12.24
C TYR A 61 -4.49 0.35 -11.47
N ILE A 62 -4.38 -0.81 -12.13
CA ILE A 62 -3.79 -2.01 -11.54
C ILE A 62 -2.30 -1.78 -11.27
N ALA A 63 -1.59 -1.16 -12.21
CA ALA A 63 -0.17 -0.83 -12.07
C ALA A 63 0.08 0.11 -10.89
N ILE A 64 -0.68 1.20 -10.81
CA ILE A 64 -0.60 2.19 -9.72
C ILE A 64 -0.92 1.51 -8.39
N PHE A 65 -2.00 0.73 -8.32
CA PHE A 65 -2.37 0.00 -7.10
C PHE A 65 -1.27 -0.95 -6.64
N ASN A 66 -0.70 -1.74 -7.55
CA ASN A 66 0.35 -2.70 -7.22
C ASN A 66 1.60 -2.00 -6.67
N ILE A 67 2.06 -0.91 -7.30
CA ILE A 67 3.22 -0.17 -6.81
C ILE A 67 2.93 0.55 -5.48
N ILE A 68 1.75 1.14 -5.30
CA ILE A 68 1.37 1.75 -4.03
C ILE A 68 1.34 0.68 -2.93
N ALA A 69 0.72 -0.48 -3.18
CA ALA A 69 0.67 -1.58 -2.23
C ALA A 69 2.08 -2.08 -1.85
N MET A 70 2.99 -2.19 -2.83
CA MET A 70 4.38 -2.53 -2.58
C MET A 70 5.07 -1.50 -1.66
N HIS A 71 4.92 -0.20 -1.90
CA HIS A 71 5.52 0.84 -1.06
C HIS A 71 4.91 0.92 0.33
N VAL A 72 3.60 0.67 0.48
CA VAL A 72 2.98 0.52 1.80
C VAL A 72 3.58 -0.68 2.54
N GLY A 73 3.80 -1.79 1.84
CA GLY A 73 4.52 -2.95 2.39
C GLY A 73 5.93 -2.59 2.86
N ILE A 74 6.70 -1.85 2.06
CA ILE A 74 8.05 -1.38 2.42
C ILE A 74 8.00 -0.46 3.64
N ALA A 75 7.07 0.51 3.70
CA ALA A 75 6.91 1.39 4.86
C ALA A 75 6.67 0.61 6.15
N ILE A 76 5.80 -0.41 6.12
CA ILE A 76 5.43 -1.19 7.31
C ILE A 76 6.56 -2.14 7.71
N VAL A 77 7.12 -2.87 6.75
CA VAL A 77 8.09 -3.94 7.02
C VAL A 77 9.48 -3.37 7.30
N MET A 78 9.93 -2.41 6.49
CA MET A 78 11.27 -1.83 6.55
C MET A 78 11.30 -0.49 7.30
N GLY A 79 10.16 0.02 7.80
CA GLY A 79 10.12 1.29 8.54
C GLY A 79 10.49 2.52 7.70
N LEU A 80 10.58 2.39 6.38
CA LEU A 80 10.99 3.45 5.45
C LEU A 80 9.80 4.36 5.10
N PHE A 81 9.26 5.06 6.10
CA PHE A 81 8.05 5.88 5.94
C PHE A 81 8.24 7.04 4.96
N THR A 82 9.31 7.83 5.13
CA THR A 82 9.55 9.03 4.30
C THR A 82 9.78 8.65 2.84
N PHE A 83 10.63 7.66 2.59
CA PHE A 83 10.86 7.11 1.25
C PHE A 83 9.57 6.62 0.60
N SER A 84 8.79 5.82 1.30
CA SER A 84 7.55 5.27 0.78
C SER A 84 6.49 6.35 0.54
N ALA A 85 6.40 7.36 1.41
CA ALA A 85 5.50 8.49 1.25
C ALA A 85 5.86 9.32 0.00
N THR A 86 7.14 9.57 -0.24
CA THR A 86 7.62 10.25 -1.46
C THR A 86 7.27 9.44 -2.70
N MET A 87 7.53 8.13 -2.69
CA MET A 87 7.23 7.27 -3.84
C MET A 87 5.72 7.19 -4.12
N ILE A 88 4.89 7.04 -3.09
CA ILE A 88 3.43 7.05 -3.25
C ILE A 88 2.95 8.39 -3.82
N SER A 89 3.51 9.51 -3.33
CA SER A 89 3.18 10.85 -3.84
C SER A 89 3.47 10.97 -5.34
N ILE A 90 4.61 10.44 -5.81
CA ILE A 90 4.95 10.42 -7.23
C ILE A 90 3.92 9.60 -8.02
N GLN A 91 3.47 8.46 -7.51
CA GLN A 91 2.47 7.63 -8.21
C GLN A 91 1.11 8.29 -8.31
N LEU A 92 0.74 9.12 -7.32
CA LEU A 92 -0.50 9.89 -7.38
C LEU A 92 -0.48 10.93 -8.52
N LEU A 93 0.68 11.45 -8.91
CA LEU A 93 0.78 12.40 -10.03
C LEU A 93 0.32 11.81 -11.37
N LEU A 94 0.21 10.49 -11.50
CA LEU A 94 -0.26 9.81 -12.71
C LEU A 94 -1.79 9.69 -12.81
N LEU A 95 -2.52 10.07 -11.76
CA LEU A 95 -3.97 10.17 -11.75
C LEU A 95 -4.40 11.52 -12.33
N LYS A 96 -5.50 11.56 -13.10
CA LYS A 96 -6.05 12.81 -13.63
C LYS A 96 -7.13 13.38 -12.70
N ASP A 97 -7.49 14.63 -12.93
CA ASP A 97 -8.48 15.37 -12.12
C ASP A 97 -9.83 14.68 -12.02
N LYS A 98 -10.23 13.94 -13.07
CA LYS A 98 -11.49 13.18 -13.08
C LYS A 98 -11.50 12.09 -12.02
N GLU A 99 -10.39 11.38 -11.88
CA GLU A 99 -10.19 10.36 -10.85
C GLU A 99 -10.23 10.97 -9.44
N TYR A 100 -9.60 12.14 -9.25
CA TYR A 100 -9.64 12.87 -7.98
C TYR A 100 -11.05 13.35 -7.62
N ALA A 101 -11.78 13.91 -8.60
CA ALA A 101 -13.17 14.35 -8.41
C ALA A 101 -14.08 13.18 -8.02
N TRP A 102 -13.91 12.03 -8.67
CA TRP A 102 -14.62 10.79 -8.33
C TRP A 102 -14.29 10.31 -6.90
N ALA A 103 -13.01 10.27 -6.53
CA ALA A 103 -12.59 9.87 -5.19
C ALA A 103 -13.15 10.81 -4.10
N TYR A 104 -13.12 12.12 -4.35
CA TYR A 104 -13.70 13.12 -3.45
C TYR A 104 -15.22 12.91 -3.25
N ALA A 105 -15.95 12.64 -4.34
CA ALA A 105 -17.38 12.38 -4.27
C ALA A 105 -17.70 11.13 -3.43
N ILE A 106 -16.90 10.06 -3.57
CA ILE A 106 -17.04 8.84 -2.77
C ILE A 106 -16.84 9.15 -1.28
N ILE A 107 -15.76 9.84 -0.93
CA ILE A 107 -15.42 10.16 0.46
C ILE A 107 -16.54 11.02 1.08
N LYS A 108 -17.04 12.02 0.35
CA LYS A 108 -18.16 12.88 0.78
C LYS A 108 -19.43 12.07 1.05
N ASN A 109 -19.76 11.14 0.17
CA ASN A 109 -20.93 10.27 0.30
C ASN A 109 -20.79 9.26 1.44
N LEU A 110 -19.58 8.77 1.71
CA LEU A 110 -19.31 7.90 2.86
C LEU A 110 -19.46 8.67 4.17
N SER A 111 -18.89 9.88 4.23
CA SER A 111 -18.98 10.76 5.40
C SER A 111 -20.42 11.16 5.71
N SER A 112 -21.23 11.47 4.69
CA SER A 112 -22.63 11.84 4.88
C SER A 112 -23.46 10.65 5.40
N LYS A 113 -23.25 9.45 4.86
CA LYS A 113 -23.88 8.22 5.35
C LYS A 113 -23.49 7.92 6.81
N TRP A 114 -22.23 8.10 7.16
CA TRP A 114 -21.74 7.87 8.52
C TRP A 114 -22.35 8.85 9.52
N LYS A 115 -22.47 10.13 9.15
CA LYS A 115 -23.12 11.17 9.96
C LYS A 115 -24.62 10.89 10.18
N LEU A 116 -25.34 10.47 9.12
CA LEU A 116 -26.76 10.09 9.20
C LEU A 116 -27.00 8.81 10.02
N ARG A 117 -26.06 7.85 9.96
CA ARG A 117 -26.12 6.61 10.75
C ARG A 117 -25.83 6.87 12.23
N LYS A 118 -24.97 7.84 12.54
CA LYS A 118 -24.69 8.27 13.91
C LYS A 118 -25.88 9.06 14.49
N GLY A 119 -26.48 9.97 13.73
CA GLY A 119 -27.67 10.73 14.13
C GLY A 119 -28.87 9.84 14.49
N ARG A 120 -29.19 8.85 13.64
CA ARG A 120 -30.27 7.88 13.92
C ARG A 120 -30.06 7.03 15.18
N LYS A 121 -28.81 6.71 15.52
CA LYS A 121 -28.50 5.96 16.74
C LYS A 121 -28.76 6.80 17.99
N TYR A 122 -28.37 8.06 17.99
CA TYR A 122 -28.64 8.98 19.11
C TYR A 122 -30.14 9.19 19.34
N GLU A 123 -30.93 9.33 18.27
CA GLU A 123 -32.39 9.47 18.38
C GLU A 123 -33.05 8.19 18.94
N ALA A 124 -32.61 7.00 18.52
CA ALA A 124 -33.13 5.74 19.02
C ALA A 124 -32.79 5.49 20.51
N GLU A 125 -31.56 5.81 20.93
CA GLU A 125 -31.11 5.68 22.32
C GLU A 125 -31.84 6.65 23.26
N HIS A 126 -32.22 7.84 22.79
CA HIS A 126 -32.98 8.81 23.60
C HIS A 126 -34.49 8.51 23.66
N VAL A 127 -35.07 7.86 22.65
CA VAL A 127 -36.47 7.43 22.67
C VAL A 127 -36.67 6.20 23.56
N GLU A 128 -35.68 5.31 23.66
CA GLU A 128 -35.74 4.14 24.55
C GLU A 128 -35.55 4.51 26.04
N GLN A 129 -35.01 5.70 26.33
CA GLN A 129 -34.79 6.23 27.67
C GLN A 129 -35.90 7.17 28.18
N ALA A 130 -36.91 7.47 27.36
CA ALA A 130 -38.04 8.35 27.68
C ALA A 130 -39.33 7.56 27.90
#